data_AF-A0A2S9F291-F1
#
_entry.id   AF-A0A2S9F291-F1
#
_cell.length_a   1.000
_cell.length_b   1.000
_cell.length_c   1.000
_cell.angle_alpha   90.00
_cell.angle_beta   90.00
_cell.angle_gamma   90.00
#
_symmetry.space_group_name_H-M   'P 1'
#
loop_
_entity.id
_entity.type
_entity.pdbx_description
1 polymer ?
#
loop_
_entity_poly.entity_id
_entity_poly.type
_entity_poly.pdbx_seq_one_letter_code
_entity_poly.pdbx_strand_id
1 'polypeptide(L)'
;EELAAADPDDYTDETEHYLWAWIDKAAGTIRSRMFAPHLGIREDEATGAAAVRITDYLSRDLTIVQGQGSIIETTWSAEGWVRVAGRAVDDGQRQID
;
A
#
# COMPACT_ATOMS: atom_id res chain seq x y z
N GLU A 1 0.64 -10.59 -13.14
CA GLU A 1 -0.33 -10.20 -14.18
C GLU A 1 -1.71 -9.99 -13.57
N GLU A 2 -2.23 -10.93 -12.79
CA GLU A 2 -3.55 -10.85 -12.13
C GLU A 2 -3.74 -9.61 -11.23
N LEU A 3 -2.78 -9.27 -10.36
CA LEU A 3 -2.89 -8.08 -9.50
C LEU A 3 -3.05 -6.78 -10.31
N ALA A 4 -2.33 -6.66 -11.42
CA ALA A 4 -2.40 -5.47 -12.27
C ALA A 4 -3.73 -5.42 -13.05
N ALA A 5 -4.32 -6.58 -13.35
CA ALA A 5 -5.57 -6.72 -14.06
C ALA A 5 -6.81 -6.57 -13.17
N ALA A 6 -6.68 -6.56 -11.83
CA ALA A 6 -7.82 -6.41 -10.93
C ALA A 6 -8.60 -5.11 -11.21
N ASP A 7 -9.89 -5.19 -11.42
CA ASP A 7 -10.74 -4.01 -11.59
C ASP A 7 -11.19 -3.52 -10.21
N PRO A 8 -10.91 -2.26 -9.81
CA PRO A 8 -11.44 -1.70 -8.57
C PRO A 8 -12.98 -1.80 -8.46
N ASP A 9 -13.68 -1.82 -9.60
CA ASP A 9 -15.14 -1.94 -9.64
C ASP A 9 -15.66 -3.35 -9.32
N ASP A 10 -14.78 -4.34 -9.18
CA ASP A 10 -15.15 -5.68 -8.67
C ASP A 10 -15.19 -5.72 -7.12
N TYR A 11 -14.74 -4.65 -6.44
CA TYR A 11 -14.54 -4.58 -4.99
C TYR A 11 -15.50 -3.59 -4.30
N THR A 12 -16.79 -3.69 -4.60
CA THR A 12 -17.81 -2.68 -4.20
C THR A 12 -18.42 -2.88 -2.82
N ASP A 13 -17.91 -3.79 -2.00
CA ASP A 13 -18.43 -3.99 -0.65
C ASP A 13 -17.96 -2.90 0.32
N GLU A 14 -18.41 -2.98 1.57
CA GLU A 14 -18.10 -1.98 2.61
C GLU A 14 -16.74 -2.22 3.30
N THR A 15 -15.78 -2.87 2.64
CA THR A 15 -14.47 -3.20 3.22
C THR A 15 -13.30 -2.66 2.39
N GLU A 16 -12.19 -2.41 3.07
CA GLU A 16 -10.93 -2.06 2.41
C GLU A 16 -10.25 -3.30 1.83
N HIS A 17 -9.99 -3.29 0.52
CA HIS A 17 -9.33 -4.40 -0.18
C HIS A 17 -7.87 -4.07 -0.42
N TYR A 18 -6.97 -4.80 0.24
CA TYR A 18 -5.54 -4.67 0.06
C TYR A 18 -4.96 -5.87 -0.70
N LEU A 19 -4.77 -5.69 -2.00
CA LEU A 19 -4.23 -6.71 -2.88
C LEU A 19 -2.72 -6.54 -2.99
N TRP A 20 -1.97 -7.65 -3.05
CA TRP A 20 -0.53 -7.60 -3.21
C TRP A 20 0.03 -8.84 -3.91
N ALA A 21 1.22 -8.68 -4.48
CA ALA A 21 1.98 -9.76 -5.09
C ALA A 21 3.48 -9.48 -4.97
N TRP A 22 4.29 -10.54 -4.87
CA TRP A 22 5.73 -10.43 -4.95
C TRP A 22 6.17 -9.92 -6.32
N ILE A 23 7.02 -8.89 -6.33
CA ILE A 23 7.85 -8.54 -7.49
C ILE A 23 9.17 -9.33 -7.37
N ASP A 24 9.80 -9.22 -6.20
CA ASP A 24 11.01 -9.96 -5.84
C ASP A 24 10.92 -10.35 -4.36
N LYS A 25 10.73 -11.65 -4.12
CA LYS A 25 10.63 -12.19 -2.76
C LYS A 25 11.96 -12.20 -2.02
N ALA A 26 13.08 -12.35 -2.73
CA ALA A 26 14.40 -12.35 -2.11
C ALA A 26 14.77 -10.94 -1.64
N ALA A 27 14.45 -9.93 -2.46
CA ALA A 27 14.66 -8.52 -2.13
C ALA A 27 13.56 -7.90 -1.23
N GLY A 28 12.50 -8.63 -0.89
CA GLY A 28 11.40 -8.11 -0.06
C GLY A 28 10.56 -7.05 -0.78
N THR A 29 10.47 -7.12 -2.11
CA THR A 29 9.73 -6.13 -2.90
C THR A 29 8.36 -6.67 -3.33
N ILE A 30 7.30 -5.93 -3.01
CA ILE A 30 5.94 -6.25 -3.41
C ILE A 30 5.33 -5.12 -4.24
N ARG A 31 4.39 -5.50 -5.12
CA ARG A 31 3.40 -4.59 -5.70
C ARG A 31 2.15 -4.69 -4.84
N SER A 32 1.51 -3.58 -4.54
CA SER A 32 0.19 -3.55 -3.88
C SER A 32 -0.78 -2.59 -4.54
N ARG A 33 -2.07 -2.83 -4.31
CA ARG A 33 -3.19 -1.96 -4.70
C ARG A 33 -4.20 -1.93 -3.55
N MET A 34 -4.77 -0.77 -3.28
CA MET A 34 -5.73 -0.59 -2.19
C MET A 34 -7.01 0.04 -2.73
N PHE A 35 -8.14 -0.62 -2.52
CA PHE A 35 -9.47 -0.13 -2.91
C PHE A 35 -10.32 0.10 -1.66
N ALA A 36 -11.01 1.25 -1.59
CA ALA A 36 -11.91 1.58 -0.50
C ALA A 36 -13.09 2.45 -1.01
N PRO A 37 -13.94 1.90 -1.89
CA PRO A 37 -15.01 2.67 -2.53
C PRO A 37 -16.05 3.20 -1.53
N HIS A 38 -16.27 2.53 -0.41
CA HIS A 38 -17.13 3.02 0.68
C HIS A 38 -16.62 4.32 1.32
N LEU A 39 -15.32 4.61 1.19
CA LEU A 39 -14.70 5.89 1.60
C LEU A 39 -14.62 6.91 0.46
N GLY A 40 -15.19 6.61 -0.70
CA GLY A 40 -15.08 7.43 -1.91
C GLY A 40 -13.71 7.35 -2.59
N ILE A 41 -12.88 6.36 -2.22
CA ILE A 41 -11.53 6.17 -2.78
C ILE A 41 -11.56 4.96 -3.71
N ARG A 42 -11.55 5.21 -5.03
CA ARG A 42 -11.51 4.14 -6.03
C ARG A 42 -10.23 3.31 -5.91
N GLU A 43 -9.08 3.98 -5.82
CA GLU A 43 -7.79 3.34 -5.55
C GLU A 43 -6.91 4.33 -4.79
N ASP A 44 -6.36 3.91 -3.65
CA ASP A 44 -5.46 4.72 -2.83
C ASP A 44 -4.01 4.60 -3.31
N GLU A 45 -3.36 5.74 -3.47
CA GLU A 45 -2.00 5.84 -3.99
C GLU A 45 -0.97 5.27 -3.00
N ALA A 46 -1.16 5.51 -1.70
CA ALA A 46 -0.22 5.04 -0.66
C ALA A 46 -0.91 4.86 0.71
N THR A 47 -1.06 3.60 1.14
CA THR A 47 -1.79 3.25 2.38
C THR A 47 -0.85 2.74 3.47
N GLY A 48 -0.39 3.65 4.35
CA GLY A 48 0.55 3.32 5.42
C GLY A 48 0.05 2.26 6.42
N ALA A 49 -1.24 2.29 6.78
CA ALA A 49 -1.81 1.32 7.71
C ALA A 49 -1.79 -0.11 7.14
N ALA A 50 -2.11 -0.28 5.86
CA ALA A 50 -2.04 -1.56 5.19
C ALA A 50 -0.58 -2.03 5.03
N ALA A 51 0.35 -1.12 4.73
CA ALA A 51 1.78 -1.39 4.71
C ALA A 51 2.29 -1.96 6.04
N VAL A 52 1.86 -1.41 7.19
CA VAL A 52 2.17 -1.97 8.51
C VAL A 52 1.66 -3.40 8.64
N ARG A 53 0.39 -3.64 8.29
CA ARG A 53 -0.25 -4.96 8.46
C ARG A 53 0.40 -6.04 7.60
N ILE A 54 0.72 -5.75 6.33
CA ILE A 54 1.36 -6.74 5.45
C ILE A 54 2.81 -7.02 5.86
N THR A 55 3.52 -6.00 6.36
CA THR A 55 4.89 -6.14 6.87
C THR A 55 4.94 -7.06 8.08
N ASP A 56 4.02 -6.87 9.03
CA ASP A 56 3.87 -7.75 10.19
C ASP A 56 3.52 -9.18 9.77
N TYR A 57 2.53 -9.33 8.87
CA TYR A 57 2.09 -10.63 8.35
C TYR A 57 3.21 -11.44 7.68
N LEU A 58 4.08 -10.78 6.91
CA LEU A 58 5.22 -11.42 6.24
C LEU A 58 6.47 -11.49 7.13
N SER A 59 6.47 -10.81 8.27
CA SER A 59 7.53 -10.76 9.28
C SER A 59 8.91 -10.47 8.67
N ARG A 60 8.98 -9.46 7.82
CA ARG A 60 10.20 -9.00 7.15
C ARG A 60 10.07 -7.57 6.65
N ASP A 61 11.21 -6.93 6.41
CA ASP A 61 11.28 -5.63 5.76
C ASP A 61 10.70 -5.72 4.34
N LEU A 62 10.00 -4.66 3.93
CA LEU A 62 9.40 -4.58 2.61
C LEU A 62 9.71 -3.26 1.92
N THR A 63 9.92 -3.35 0.60
CA THR A 63 9.72 -2.23 -0.32
C THR A 63 8.39 -2.44 -1.02
N ILE A 64 7.43 -1.55 -0.81
CA ILE A 64 6.06 -1.68 -1.30
C ILE A 64 5.85 -0.65 -2.40
N VAL A 65 5.61 -1.11 -3.63
CA VAL A 65 5.20 -0.27 -4.75
C VAL A 65 3.67 -0.25 -4.81
N GLN A 66 3.05 0.86 -4.42
CA GLN A 66 1.59 1.03 -4.38
C GLN A 66 1.09 2.06 -5.41
N GLY A 67 -0.17 1.93 -5.82
CA GLY A 67 -0.85 2.94 -6.63
C GLY A 67 -0.18 3.12 -7.99
N GLN A 68 -0.04 4.35 -8.46
CA GLN A 68 0.61 4.71 -9.71
C GLN A 68 2.15 4.68 -9.64
N GLY A 69 2.73 4.47 -8.46
CA GLY A 69 4.17 4.28 -8.31
C GLY A 69 4.76 4.70 -6.98
N SER A 70 3.93 5.08 -6.00
CA SER A 70 4.41 5.41 -4.65
C SER A 70 5.18 4.26 -4.02
N ILE A 71 6.25 4.62 -3.29
CA ILE A 71 7.12 3.66 -2.60
C ILE A 71 6.96 3.88 -1.10
N ILE A 72 6.51 2.83 -0.40
CA ILE A 72 6.48 2.76 1.05
C ILE A 72 7.56 1.77 1.49
N GLU A 73 8.46 2.23 2.36
CA GLU A 73 9.55 1.43 2.91
C GLU A 73 9.18 1.04 4.34
N THR A 74 9.26 -0.25 4.67
CA THR A 74 8.96 -0.74 6.02
C THR A 74 10.08 -1.59 6.61
N THR A 75 10.27 -1.45 7.92
CA THR A 75 11.20 -2.28 8.69
C THR A 75 10.44 -3.02 9.77
N TRP A 76 10.54 -4.35 9.76
CA TRP A 76 9.89 -5.22 10.74
C TRP A 76 10.79 -5.46 11.95
N SER A 77 10.20 -5.52 13.15
CA SER A 77 10.88 -5.91 14.37
C SER A 77 10.10 -7.02 15.09
N ALA A 78 10.82 -8.06 15.53
CA ALA A 78 10.29 -9.12 16.36
C ALA A 78 9.80 -8.62 17.75
N GLU A 79 10.13 -7.38 18.13
CA GLU A 79 9.64 -6.74 19.36
C GLU A 79 8.21 -6.20 19.22
N GLY A 80 7.54 -6.44 18.08
CA GLY A 80 6.13 -6.08 17.86
C GLY A 80 5.91 -4.70 17.25
N TRP A 81 6.91 -4.17 16.53
CA TRP A 81 6.82 -2.85 15.89
C TRP A 81 7.17 -2.93 14.40
N VAL A 82 6.49 -2.09 13.62
CA VAL A 82 6.85 -1.81 12.22
C VAL A 82 7.17 -0.33 12.09
N ARG A 83 8.32 -0.03 11.48
CA ARG A 83 8.64 1.33 11.05
C ARG A 83 8.15 1.53 9.62
N VAL A 84 7.65 2.72 9.33
CA VAL A 84 7.18 3.12 7.99
C VAL A 84 7.91 4.39 7.57
N ALA A 85 8.38 4.41 6.33
CA ALA A 85 9.06 5.54 5.72
C ALA A 85 8.64 5.69 4.26
N GLY A 86 8.92 6.86 3.69
CA GLY A 86 8.65 7.18 2.30
C GLY A 86 9.20 8.56 1.96
N ARG A 87 9.09 8.93 0.68
CA ARG A 87 9.42 10.28 0.20
C ARG A 87 8.14 11.02 -0.13
N ALA A 88 8.13 12.33 0.12
CA ALA A 88 7.07 13.23 -0.28
C ALA A 88 7.65 14.34 -1.15
N VAL A 89 6.82 14.87 -2.03
CA VAL A 89 7.12 16.05 -2.85
C VAL A 89 6.06 17.09 -2.58
N ASP A 90 6.46 18.36 -2.57
CA ASP A 90 5.52 19.48 -2.49
C ASP A 90 4.75 19.58 -3.82
N ASP A 91 3.43 19.52 -3.75
CA ASP A 91 2.50 19.69 -4.89
C ASP A 91 1.84 21.08 -4.89
N GLY A 92 2.43 22.02 -4.16
CA GLY A 92 1.97 23.39 -4.04
C GLY A 92 0.95 23.60 -2.92
N GLN A 93 0.45 24.84 -2.84
CA GLN A 93 -0.46 25.27 -1.78
C GLN A 93 -1.89 25.35 -2.29
N ARG A 94 -2.81 24.72 -1.56
CA ARG A 94 -4.26 24.83 -1.80
C ARG A 94 -4.93 25.46 -0.59
N GLN A 95 -5.61 26.59 -0.80
CA GLN A 95 -6.50 27.17 0.20
C GLN A 95 -7.83 26.41 0.17
N ILE A 96 -8.31 25.99 1.35
CA ILE A 96 -9.62 25.37 1.53
C ILE A 96 -10.52 26.44 2.15
N ASP A 97 -11.71 26.64 1.57
CA ASP A 97 -12.74 27.58 2.04
C ASP A 97 -13.41 27.13 3.35
#